data_AF-A0A415HXE1-F1
#
_entry.id   AF-A0A415HXE1-F1
#
_cell.length_a   1.000
_cell.length_b   1.000
_cell.length_c   1.000
_cell.angle_alpha   90.00
_cell.angle_beta   90.00
_cell.angle_gamma   90.00
#
_symmetry.space_group_name_H-M   'P 1'
#
loop_
_entity.id
_entity.type
_entity.pdbx_description
1 polymer ?
#
loop_
_entity_poly.entity_id
_entity_poly.type
_entity_poly.pdbx_seq_one_letter_code
_entity_poly.pdbx_strand_id
1 'polypeptide(L)'
;MEVIYFLNMDENINIVLPFIGIWFIIEASKSISKGWGEVNKNSWLMLVSASSYIIYLFHTTFEGITKAMLHRIPFNSGLWYVFVFESITVVLMGVIIPMILHRWVLKKYKITRILFGL
;
A
#
# COMPACT_ATOMS: atom_id res chain seq x y z
N MET A 1 5.56 -35.92 25.76
CA MET A 1 5.67 -34.71 26.61
C MET A 1 6.26 -33.55 25.81
N GLU A 2 7.30 -33.76 24.98
CA GLU A 2 7.91 -32.71 24.13
C GLU A 2 6.97 -32.05 23.10
N VAL A 3 6.05 -32.79 22.49
CA VAL A 3 5.12 -32.26 21.47
C VAL A 3 4.16 -31.20 22.03
N ILE A 4 3.76 -31.33 23.31
CA ILE A 4 2.87 -30.38 23.99
C ILE A 4 3.63 -29.07 24.28
N TYR A 5 4.92 -29.14 24.62
CA TYR A 5 5.75 -27.96 24.82
C TYR A 5 5.97 -27.18 23.51
N PHE A 6 6.15 -27.88 22.39
CA PHE A 6 6.34 -27.24 21.08
C PHE A 6 5.08 -26.49 20.62
N LEU A 7 3.90 -27.13 20.75
CA LEU A 7 2.61 -26.51 20.41
C LEU A 7 2.30 -25.27 21.28
N ASN A 8 2.60 -25.35 22.57
CA ASN A 8 2.39 -24.23 23.50
C ASN A 8 3.40 -23.09 23.23
N MET A 9 4.59 -23.40 22.74
CA MET A 9 5.57 -22.38 22.35
C MET A 9 5.13 -21.61 21.10
N ASP A 10 4.63 -22.31 20.08
CA ASP A 10 4.07 -21.68 18.87
C ASP A 10 2.86 -20.78 19.19
N GLU A 11 1.97 -21.23 20.08
CA GLU A 11 0.81 -20.45 20.50
C GLU A 11 1.23 -19.17 21.27
N ASN A 12 2.21 -19.29 22.17
CA ASN A 12 2.78 -18.13 22.88
C ASN A 12 3.49 -17.17 21.93
N ILE A 13 4.25 -17.67 20.95
CA ILE A 13 4.90 -16.83 19.94
C ILE A 13 3.85 -16.05 19.15
N ASN A 14 2.78 -16.72 18.68
CA ASN A 14 1.71 -16.07 17.92
C ASN A 14 0.95 -15.00 18.71
N ILE A 15 0.81 -15.18 20.03
CA ILE A 15 0.19 -14.18 20.90
C ILE A 15 1.14 -13.01 21.16
N VAL A 16 2.43 -13.26 21.36
CA VAL A 16 3.43 -12.23 21.72
C VAL A 16 3.89 -11.40 20.50
N LEU A 17 3.94 -12.01 19.32
CA LEU A 17 4.36 -11.36 18.06
C LEU A 17 3.65 -10.02 17.79
N PRO A 18 2.31 -9.90 17.87
CA PRO A 18 1.63 -8.64 17.62
C PRO A 18 1.99 -7.56 18.66
N PHE A 19 2.20 -7.92 19.93
CA PHE A 19 2.61 -6.95 20.95
C PHE A 19 4.03 -6.43 20.71
N ILE A 20 4.96 -7.29 20.32
CA ILE A 20 6.31 -6.88 19.91
C ILE A 20 6.24 -5.95 18.68
N GLY A 21 5.40 -6.29 17.70
CA GLY A 21 5.19 -5.45 16.53
C GLY A 21 4.65 -4.06 16.87
N ILE A 22 3.64 -3.98 17.75
CA ILE A 22 3.09 -2.69 18.22
C ILE A 22 4.16 -1.88 18.94
N TRP A 23 4.92 -2.52 19.85
CA TRP A 23 5.98 -1.83 20.57
C TRP A 23 7.06 -1.30 19.62
N PHE A 24 7.47 -2.10 18.64
CA PHE A 24 8.43 -1.71 17.62
C PHE A 24 7.96 -0.50 16.82
N ILE A 25 6.70 -0.50 16.35
CA ILE A 25 6.14 0.64 15.60
C ILE A 25 6.10 1.91 16.45
N ILE A 26 5.74 1.80 17.74
CA ILE A 26 5.70 2.94 18.66
C ILE A 26 7.11 3.52 18.87
N GLU A 27 8.11 2.68 19.09
CA GLU A 27 9.48 3.15 19.37
C GLU A 27 10.17 3.71 18.11
N ALA A 28 9.91 3.10 16.94
CA ALA A 28 10.30 3.65 15.64
C ALA A 28 9.65 5.02 15.40
N SER A 29 8.36 5.17 15.70
CA SER A 29 7.62 6.44 15.54
C SER A 29 8.17 7.53 16.45
N LYS A 30 8.50 7.21 17.72
CA LYS A 30 9.15 8.16 18.63
C LYS A 30 10.54 8.58 18.16
N SER A 31 11.33 7.63 17.65
CA SER A 31 12.68 7.89 17.13
C SER A 31 12.63 8.85 15.93
N ILE A 32 11.68 8.63 15.02
CA ILE A 32 11.43 9.51 13.88
C ILE A 32 10.96 10.90 14.35
N SER A 33 10.01 10.94 15.30
CA SER A 33 9.46 12.19 15.81
C SER A 33 10.48 13.02 16.61
N LYS A 34 11.45 12.40 17.29
CA LYS A 34 12.54 13.11 17.98
C LYS A 34 13.55 13.73 17.01
N GLY A 35 13.79 13.09 15.86
CA GLY A 35 14.67 13.61 14.81
C GLY A 35 14.03 14.70 13.93
N TRP A 36 12.74 14.98 14.10
CA TRP A 36 11.97 15.82 13.15
C TRP A 36 12.41 17.28 13.09
N GLY A 37 13.07 17.79 14.15
CA GLY A 37 13.63 19.14 14.16
C GLY A 37 14.79 19.34 13.16
N GLU A 38 15.55 18.29 12.85
CA GLU A 38 16.69 18.33 11.90
C GLU A 38 16.38 17.71 10.54
N VAL A 39 15.39 16.82 10.46
CA VAL A 39 15.00 16.10 9.22
C VAL A 39 14.13 16.98 8.28
N ASN A 40 14.11 18.30 8.51
CA ASN A 40 13.29 19.22 7.74
C ASN A 40 13.96 19.60 6.40
N LYS A 41 13.20 19.41 5.32
CA LYS A 41 13.35 19.84 3.91
C LYS A 41 14.06 18.97 2.88
N ASN A 42 14.92 18.00 3.22
CA ASN A 42 15.72 17.31 2.17
C ASN A 42 15.91 15.80 2.34
N SER A 43 15.20 15.13 3.25
CA SER A 43 15.35 13.68 3.41
C SER A 43 14.73 12.92 2.23
N TRP A 44 15.59 12.31 1.42
CA TRP A 44 15.19 11.45 0.30
C TRP A 44 14.22 10.35 0.74
N LEU A 45 14.37 9.84 1.96
CA LEU A 45 13.49 8.83 2.54
C LEU A 45 12.04 9.32 2.65
N MET A 46 11.81 10.56 3.09
CA MET A 46 10.47 11.13 3.22
C MET A 46 9.83 11.37 1.85
N LEU A 47 10.65 11.78 0.87
CA LEU A 47 10.25 11.96 -0.51
C LEU A 47 9.80 10.63 -1.16
N VAL A 48 10.59 9.58 -0.94
CA VAL A 48 10.33 8.23 -1.46
C VAL A 48 9.14 7.61 -0.76
N SER A 49 8.98 7.78 0.56
CA SER A 49 7.82 7.27 1.29
C SER A 49 6.53 7.94 0.84
N ALA A 50 6.53 9.27 0.66
CA ALA A 50 5.37 10.01 0.18
C ALA A 50 5.00 9.58 -1.25
N SER A 51 5.99 9.51 -2.15
CA SER A 51 5.77 9.09 -3.54
C SER A 51 5.22 7.66 -3.63
N SER A 52 5.78 6.73 -2.86
CA SER A 52 5.36 5.32 -2.82
C SER A 52 3.94 5.18 -2.26
N TYR A 53 3.61 5.92 -1.20
CA TYR A 53 2.27 5.94 -0.62
C TYR A 53 1.21 6.43 -1.62
N ILE A 54 1.52 7.48 -2.38
CA ILE A 54 0.61 8.04 -3.37
C ILE A 54 0.40 7.09 -4.55
N ILE A 55 1.44 6.45 -5.06
CA ILE A 55 1.30 5.43 -6.11
C ILE A 55 0.43 4.27 -5.61
N TYR A 56 0.61 3.82 -4.38
CA TYR A 56 -0.19 2.75 -3.77
C TYR A 56 -1.67 3.13 -3.60
N LEU A 57 -1.93 4.35 -3.12
CA LEU A 57 -3.29 4.87 -2.99
C LEU A 57 -3.99 4.94 -4.35
N PHE A 58 -3.29 5.36 -5.39
CA PHE A 58 -3.82 5.32 -6.75
C PHE A 58 -4.03 3.89 -7.26
N HIS A 59 -3.08 2.97 -7.07
CA HIS A 59 -3.22 1.56 -7.46
C HIS A 59 -4.51 0.95 -6.90
N THR A 60 -4.70 1.04 -5.59
CA THR A 60 -5.86 0.46 -4.90
C THR A 60 -7.18 1.13 -5.25
N THR A 61 -7.19 2.45 -5.49
CA THR A 61 -8.41 3.18 -5.90
C THR A 61 -8.81 2.88 -7.33
N PHE A 62 -7.87 2.88 -8.29
CA PHE A 62 -8.18 2.52 -9.68
C PHE A 62 -8.60 1.05 -9.78
N GLU A 63 -7.93 0.15 -9.06
CA GLU A 63 -8.33 -1.26 -8.98
C GLU A 63 -9.79 -1.40 -8.49
N GLY A 64 -10.15 -0.69 -7.42
CA GLY A 64 -11.51 -0.68 -6.86
C GLY A 64 -12.55 -0.10 -7.83
N ILE A 65 -12.23 1.01 -8.50
CA ILE A 65 -13.11 1.62 -9.52
C ILE A 65 -13.32 0.65 -10.68
N THR A 66 -12.26 0.05 -11.22
CA THR A 66 -12.37 -0.90 -12.33
C THR A 66 -13.22 -2.11 -11.95
N LYS A 67 -13.04 -2.67 -10.75
CA LYS A 67 -13.91 -3.74 -10.23
C LYS A 67 -15.37 -3.30 -10.13
N ALA A 68 -15.64 -2.11 -9.62
CA ALA A 68 -17.00 -1.58 -9.49
C ALA A 68 -17.67 -1.33 -10.86
N MET A 69 -16.90 -0.89 -11.85
CA MET A 69 -17.39 -0.70 -13.23
C MET A 69 -17.68 -2.03 -13.91
N LEU A 70 -16.78 -3.02 -13.79
CA LEU A 70 -16.97 -4.36 -14.36
C LEU A 70 -18.16 -5.08 -13.72
N HIS A 71 -18.34 -4.93 -12.40
CA HIS A 71 -19.50 -5.49 -11.69
C HIS A 71 -20.85 -4.94 -12.18
N ARG A 72 -20.90 -3.73 -12.73
CA ARG A 72 -22.13 -3.15 -13.31
C ARG A 72 -22.45 -3.69 -14.71
N ILE A 73 -21.54 -4.40 -15.36
CA ILE A 73 -21.79 -4.99 -16.68
C ILE A 73 -22.32 -6.41 -16.46
N PRO A 74 -23.56 -6.73 -16.85
CA PRO A 74 -24.13 -8.06 -16.66
C PRO A 74 -23.55 -9.03 -17.70
N PHE A 75 -22.26 -9.36 -17.59
CA PHE A 75 -21.70 -10.49 -18.30
C PHE A 75 -22.13 -11.78 -17.61
N ASN A 76 -22.54 -12.75 -18.41
CA ASN A 76 -23.03 -14.05 -17.93
C ASN A 76 -21.97 -14.71 -17.03
N SER A 77 -22.23 -14.74 -15.73
CA SER A 77 -21.28 -15.01 -14.63
C SER A 77 -20.77 -16.45 -14.56
N GLY A 78 -21.11 -17.30 -15.52
CA GLY A 78 -20.72 -18.72 -15.58
C GLY A 78 -19.51 -19.02 -16.46
N LEU A 79 -18.93 -18.03 -17.16
CA LEU A 79 -17.84 -18.25 -18.11
C LEU A 79 -16.49 -17.84 -17.50
N TRP A 80 -15.60 -18.80 -17.26
CA TRP A 80 -14.25 -18.58 -16.71
C TRP A 80 -13.43 -17.55 -17.50
N TYR A 81 -13.68 -17.43 -18.81
CA TYR A 81 -13.04 -16.46 -19.69
C TYR A 81 -13.35 -15.00 -19.32
N VAL A 82 -14.57 -14.72 -18.80
CA VAL A 82 -14.97 -13.37 -18.40
C VAL A 82 -14.18 -12.94 -17.16
N PHE A 83 -14.06 -13.83 -16.16
CA PHE A 83 -13.31 -13.57 -14.93
C PHE A 83 -11.82 -13.31 -15.20
N VAL A 84 -11.21 -14.08 -16.12
CA VAL A 84 -9.80 -13.89 -16.49
C VAL A 84 -9.59 -12.55 -17.17
N PHE A 85 -10.47 -12.16 -18.08
CA PHE A 85 -10.40 -10.87 -18.77
C PHE A 85 -10.59 -9.68 -17.81
N GLU A 86 -11.54 -9.79 -16.88
CA GLU A 86 -11.77 -8.80 -15.83
C GLU A 86 -10.53 -8.64 -14.93
N SER A 87 -9.96 -9.75 -14.48
CA SER A 87 -8.78 -9.76 -13.61
C SER A 87 -7.56 -9.13 -14.30
N ILE A 88 -7.32 -9.47 -15.57
CA ILE A 88 -6.25 -8.87 -16.38
C ILE A 88 -6.48 -7.37 -16.51
N THR A 89 -7.71 -6.94 -16.81
CA THR A 89 -8.05 -5.52 -16.99
C THR A 89 -7.85 -4.73 -15.71
N VAL A 90 -8.28 -5.28 -14.57
CA VAL A 90 -8.13 -4.68 -13.24
C VAL A 90 -6.66 -4.53 -12.85
N VAL A 91 -5.84 -5.56 -13.06
CA VAL A 91 -4.40 -5.51 -12.77
C VAL A 91 -3.69 -4.51 -13.69
N LEU A 92 -4.01 -4.51 -14.99
CA LEU A 92 -3.41 -3.58 -15.94
C LEU A 92 -3.79 -2.12 -15.62
N MET A 93 -5.05 -1.84 -15.29
CA MET A 93 -5.48 -0.48 -14.92
C MET A 93 -4.90 -0.05 -13.57
N GLY A 94 -4.84 -0.97 -12.60
CA GLY A 94 -4.21 -0.74 -11.30
C GLY A 94 -2.72 -0.42 -11.38
N VAL A 95 -1.99 -0.86 -12.42
CA VAL A 95 -0.54 -0.61 -12.56
C VAL A 95 -0.23 0.51 -13.56
N ILE A 96 -0.86 0.51 -14.74
CA ILE A 96 -0.55 1.46 -15.82
C ILE A 96 -1.01 2.87 -15.44
N ILE A 97 -2.21 3.02 -14.87
CA ILE A 97 -2.75 4.35 -14.55
C ILE A 97 -1.91 5.04 -13.46
N PRO A 98 -1.57 4.42 -12.31
CA PRO A 98 -0.71 5.07 -11.32
C PRO A 98 0.68 5.38 -11.85
N MET A 99 1.24 4.53 -12.71
CA MET A 99 2.56 4.75 -13.31
C MET A 99 2.56 5.97 -14.26
N ILE A 100 1.51 6.13 -15.07
CA ILE A 100 1.31 7.30 -15.92
C ILE A 100 1.04 8.54 -15.06
N LEU A 101 0.15 8.42 -14.08
CA LEU A 101 -0.26 9.52 -13.22
C LEU A 101 0.92 10.05 -12.39
N HIS A 102 1.73 9.17 -11.80
CA HIS A 102 2.97 9.55 -11.12
C HIS A 102 3.93 10.31 -12.06
N ARG A 103 4.12 9.80 -13.29
CA ARG A 103 5.00 10.44 -14.28
C ARG A 103 4.47 11.80 -14.75
N TRP A 104 3.14 11.99 -14.83
CA TRP A 104 2.50 13.24 -15.25
C TRP A 104 2.40 14.28 -14.12
N VAL A 105 2.08 13.84 -12.91
CA VAL A 105 1.86 14.67 -11.72
C VAL A 105 3.16 15.28 -11.20
N LEU A 106 4.27 14.53 -11.20
CA LEU A 106 5.57 15.04 -10.76
C LEU A 106 6.25 15.95 -11.78
N LYS A 107 5.97 15.76 -13.09
CA LYS A 107 6.64 16.52 -14.15
C LYS A 107 5.98 17.87 -14.46
N LYS A 108 4.71 18.07 -14.08
CA LYS A 108 3.91 19.20 -14.59
C LYS A 108 3.47 20.24 -13.55
N TYR A 109 3.28 19.91 -12.27
CA TYR A 109 2.69 20.87 -11.32
C TYR A 109 3.50 21.03 -10.02
N LYS A 110 3.96 22.26 -9.76
CA LYS A 110 4.56 22.68 -8.47
C LYS A 110 3.59 22.51 -7.29
N ILE A 111 2.28 22.52 -7.58
CA ILE A 111 1.18 22.43 -6.61
C ILE A 111 1.03 21.02 -6.06
N THR A 112 1.19 19.98 -6.88
CA THR A 112 1.16 18.59 -6.43
C THR A 112 2.39 18.26 -5.58
N ARG A 113 3.54 18.90 -5.85
CA ARG A 113 4.70 18.89 -4.94
C ARG A 113 4.30 19.33 -3.53
N ILE A 114 3.60 20.47 -3.42
CA ILE A 114 3.14 21.01 -2.13
C ILE A 114 2.04 20.14 -1.51
N LEU A 115 1.09 19.63 -2.30
CA LEU A 115 -0.02 18.79 -1.82
C LEU A 115 0.44 17.40 -1.35
N PHE A 116 1.57 16.92 -1.87
CA PHE A 116 2.20 15.65 -1.52
C PHE A 116 3.46 15.79 -0.64
N GLY A 117 3.80 17.01 -0.20
CA GLY A 117 4.92 17.26 0.72
C GLY A 117 6.33 17.09 0.12
N LEU A 118 6.48 17.20 -1.21
CA LEU A 118 7.75 17.18 -1.96
C LEU A 118 8.32 18.61 -2.26
#